data_AF-A0AAW0LHV4-F1
#
_entry.id   AF-A0AAW0LHV4-F1
#
_cell.length_a   1.000
_cell.length_b   1.000
_cell.length_c   1.000
_cell.angle_alpha   90.00
_cell.angle_beta   90.00
_cell.angle_gamma   90.00
#
_symmetry.space_group_name_H-M   'P 1'
#
loop_
_entity.id
_entity.type
_entity.pdbx_description
1 polymer ?
#
loop_
_entity_poly.entity_id
_entity_poly.type
_entity_poly.pdbx_seq_one_letter_code
_entity_poly.pdbx_strand_id
1 'polypeptide(L)'
;LLKAERVEQEKYKKEQLQLIMELKGKVRVFVRVRPLPPDEAAKKRKVYHFTVDERFSEDASQEDIYKEISPLMQTAHDGSKVNFVFSC
;
A
#
# COMPACT_ATOMS: atom_id res chain seq x y z
N LEU A 1 9.80 33.51 -5.49
CA LEU A 1 10.58 32.55 -6.30
C LEU A 1 10.50 31.15 -5.68
N LEU A 2 11.17 30.87 -4.54
CA LEU A 2 11.13 29.54 -3.89
C LEU A 2 9.72 28.98 -3.57
N LYS A 3 8.75 29.83 -3.22
CA LYS A 3 7.37 29.39 -2.96
C LYS A 3 6.66 28.93 -4.24
N ALA A 4 6.89 29.60 -5.37
CA ALA A 4 6.27 29.25 -6.64
C ALA A 4 6.83 27.92 -7.17
N GLU A 5 8.14 27.74 -7.06
CA GLU A 5 8.82 26.49 -7.43
C GLU A 5 8.33 25.29 -6.59
N ARG A 6 8.13 25.47 -5.27
CA ARG A 6 7.53 24.43 -4.42
C ARG A 6 6.12 24.05 -4.83
N VAL A 7 5.28 25.03 -5.18
CA VAL A 7 3.91 24.79 -5.65
C VAL A 7 3.91 24.02 -6.97
N GLU A 8 4.81 24.36 -7.89
CA GLU A 8 4.96 23.66 -9.16
C GLU A 8 5.44 22.22 -8.97
N GLN A 9 6.42 22.00 -8.08
CA GLN A 9 6.88 20.66 -7.71
C GLN A 9 5.77 19.82 -7.06
N GLU A 10 4.97 20.40 -6.17
CA GLU A 10 3.82 19.72 -5.57
C GLU A 10 2.78 19.33 -6.63
N LYS A 11 2.51 20.22 -7.59
CA LYS A 11 1.60 19.95 -8.71
C LYS A 11 2.10 18.77 -9.55
N TYR A 12 3.37 18.79 -9.95
CA TYR A 12 3.98 17.70 -10.72
C TYR A 12 3.93 16.37 -9.96
N LYS A 13 4.21 16.39 -8.65
CA LYS A 13 4.14 15.19 -7.80
C LYS A 13 2.73 14.60 -7.76
N LYS A 14 1.68 15.44 -7.72
CA LYS A 14 0.28 14.99 -7.76
C LYS A 14 -0.08 14.38 -9.11
N GLU A 15 0.32 14.99 -10.21
CA GLU A 15 0.08 14.47 -11.56
C GLU A 15 0.74 13.10 -11.78
N GLN A 16 1.99 12.94 -11.33
CA GLN A 16 2.69 11.66 -11.36
C GLN A 16 1.99 10.59 -10.50
N LEU A 17 1.56 10.97 -9.30
CA LEU A 17 0.83 10.06 -8.42
C LEU A 17 -0.48 9.59 -9.05
N GLN A 18 -1.25 10.49 -9.67
CA GLN A 18 -2.49 10.13 -10.34
C GLN A 18 -2.26 9.13 -11.46
N LEU A 19 -1.24 9.36 -12.31
CA LEU A 19 -0.89 8.44 -13.39
C LEU A 19 -0.49 7.06 -12.85
N ILE A 20 0.35 7.01 -11.81
CA ILE A 20 0.75 5.73 -11.18
C ILE A 20 -0.49 4.97 -10.67
N MET A 21 -1.45 5.67 -10.07
CA MET A 21 -2.68 5.06 -9.55
C MET A 21 -3.57 4.51 -10.67
N GLU A 22 -3.68 5.24 -11.78
CA GLU A 22 -4.41 4.76 -12.96
C GLU A 22 -3.75 3.52 -13.57
N LEU A 23 -2.43 3.48 -13.63
CA LEU A 23 -1.66 2.35 -14.16
C LEU A 23 -1.68 1.12 -13.23
N LYS A 24 -1.56 1.31 -11.91
CA LYS A 24 -1.68 0.22 -10.92
C LYS A 24 -3.11 -0.33 -10.83
N GLY A 25 -4.10 0.44 -11.24
CA GLY A 25 -5.50 0.05 -11.23
C GLY A 25 -6.25 0.52 -9.98
N LYS A 26 -7.58 0.62 -10.11
CA LYS A 26 -8.48 1.17 -9.07
C LYS A 26 -8.72 0.24 -7.89
N VAL A 27 -8.51 -1.06 -8.10
CA VAL A 27 -8.65 -2.08 -7.06
C VAL A 27 -7.28 -2.71 -6.88
N ARG A 28 -6.81 -2.73 -5.64
CA ARG A 28 -5.52 -3.32 -5.27
C ARG A 28 -5.73 -4.31 -4.13
N VAL A 29 -5.10 -5.47 -4.23
CA VAL A 29 -5.14 -6.55 -3.25
C VAL A 29 -3.75 -6.72 -2.66
N PHE A 30 -3.68 -6.54 -1.35
CA PHE A 30 -2.46 -6.72 -0.56
C PHE A 30 -2.65 -7.91 0.36
N VAL A 31 -1.61 -8.73 0.51
CA VAL A 31 -1.62 -9.80 1.50
C VAL A 31 -0.45 -9.63 2.44
N ARG A 32 -0.72 -9.74 3.75
CA ARG A 32 0.32 -9.78 4.79
C ARG A 32 0.26 -11.09 5.54
N VAL A 33 1.39 -11.78 5.58
CA VAL A 33 1.54 -12.97 6.42
C VAL A 33 1.83 -12.52 7.86
N ARG A 34 0.98 -12.93 8.81
CA ARG A 34 1.23 -12.67 10.23
C ARG A 34 2.20 -13.73 10.78
N PRO A 35 3.23 -13.34 11.54
CA PRO A 35 4.04 -14.28 12.31
C PRO A 35 3.16 -15.15 13.20
N LEU A 36 3.41 -16.46 13.20
CA LEU A 36 2.74 -17.35 14.15
C LEU A 36 3.31 -17.13 15.56
N PRO A 37 2.47 -17.21 16.60
CA PRO A 37 2.97 -17.22 17.97
C PRO A 37 3.87 -18.45 18.20
N PRO A 38 4.77 -18.41 19.20
CA PRO A 38 5.76 -19.46 19.44
C PRO A 38 5.14 -20.85 19.59
N ASP A 39 4.00 -20.94 20.26
CA ASP A 39 3.27 -22.19 20.53
C ASP A 39 2.73 -22.86 19.25
N GLU A 40 2.60 -22.11 18.15
CA GLU A 40 2.08 -22.59 16.87
C GLU A 40 3.14 -22.64 15.76
N ALA A 41 4.35 -22.13 16.00
CA ALA A 41 5.43 -22.06 15.01
C ALA A 41 5.89 -23.44 14.52
N ALA A 42 5.68 -24.50 15.31
CA ALA A 42 6.02 -25.87 14.94
C ALA A 42 5.03 -26.51 13.93
N LYS A 43 3.87 -25.88 13.64
CA LYS A 43 2.91 -26.40 12.66
C LYS A 43 3.38 -26.10 11.24
N LYS A 44 3.43 -27.13 10.37
CA LYS A 44 3.70 -26.96 8.93
C LYS A 44 2.59 -26.11 8.29
N ARG A 45 2.96 -24.98 7.69
CA ARG A 45 2.03 -24.13 6.93
C ARG A 45 1.74 -24.76 5.57
N LYS A 46 0.46 -24.75 5.17
CA LYS A 46 0.06 -25.02 3.78
C LYS A 46 0.36 -23.77 2.95
N VAL A 47 1.14 -23.93 1.88
CA VAL A 47 1.49 -22.82 0.98
C VAL A 47 0.55 -22.84 -0.21
N TYR A 48 -0.19 -21.74 -0.37
CA TYR A 48 -1.00 -21.47 -1.56
C TYR A 48 -0.35 -20.36 -2.36
N HIS A 49 -0.25 -20.57 -3.68
CA HIS A 49 0.28 -19.60 -4.61
C HIS A 49 -0.88 -18.86 -5.27
N PHE A 50 -0.83 -17.54 -5.18
CA PHE A 50 -1.78 -16.64 -5.80
C PHE A 50 -1.02 -15.38 -6.23
N THR A 51 -1.47 -14.75 -7.30
CA THR A 51 -0.93 -13.47 -7.77
C THR A 51 -1.72 -12.34 -7.12
N VAL A 52 -1.02 -11.42 -6.48
CA VAL A 52 -1.56 -10.21 -5.85
C VAL A 52 -0.66 -9.03 -6.18
N ASP A 53 -1.15 -7.82 -5.99
CA ASP A 53 -0.38 -6.61 -6.26
C ASP A 53 0.87 -6.52 -5.40
N GLU A 54 0.77 -6.92 -4.13
CA GLU A 54 1.90 -6.91 -3.20
C GLU A 54 1.71 -7.96 -2.09
N ARG A 55 2.83 -8.57 -1.67
CA ARG A 55 2.85 -9.55 -0.60
C ARG A 55 3.87 -9.14 0.47
N PHE A 56 3.36 -8.87 1.67
CA PHE A 56 4.15 -8.60 2.86
C PHE A 56 4.43 -9.89 3.62
N SER A 57 5.72 -10.15 3.85
CA SER A 57 6.22 -11.26 4.64
C SER A 57 6.00 -11.04 6.15
N GLU A 58 6.36 -12.04 6.95
CA GLU A 58 6.18 -12.03 8.41
C GLU A 58 7.04 -10.97 9.11
N ASP A 59 8.19 -10.65 8.52
CA ASP A 59 9.13 -9.64 8.97
C ASP A 59 8.72 -8.20 8.58
N ALA A 60 7.71 -8.03 7.72
CA ALA A 60 7.26 -6.71 7.29
C ALA A 60 6.68 -5.91 8.46
N SER A 61 7.23 -4.72 8.67
CA SER A 61 6.79 -3.81 9.72
C SER A 61 5.51 -3.07 9.31
N GLN A 62 4.84 -2.44 10.29
CA GLN A 62 3.69 -1.57 10.01
C GLN A 62 4.09 -0.35 9.17
N GLU A 63 5.32 0.13 9.32
CA GLU A 63 5.86 1.25 8.56
C GLU A 63 6.01 0.89 7.08
N ASP A 64 6.48 -0.32 6.78
CA ASP A 64 6.64 -0.80 5.40
C ASP A 64 5.29 -0.92 4.69
N ILE A 65 4.30 -1.47 5.42
CA ILE A 65 2.91 -1.55 4.93
C ILE A 65 2.32 -0.16 4.74
N TYR A 66 2.55 0.75 5.70
CA TYR A 66 2.06 2.12 5.63
C TYR A 66 2.64 2.87 4.43
N LYS A 67 3.94 2.74 4.16
CA LYS A 67 4.59 3.40 3.01
C LYS A 67 3.94 3.01 1.68
N GLU A 68 3.60 1.73 1.49
CA GLU A 68 2.96 1.25 0.26
C GLU A 68 1.50 1.72 0.13
N ILE A 69 0.78 1.87 1.25
CA ILE A 69 -0.63 2.28 1.28
C ILE A 69 -0.78 3.82 1.31
N SER A 70 0.20 4.55 1.86
CA SER A 70 0.18 6.01 2.01
C SER A 70 -0.21 6.78 0.74
N PRO A 71 0.17 6.36 -0.49
CA PRO A 71 -0.22 7.09 -1.68
C PRO A 71 -1.74 7.03 -1.93
N LEU A 72 -2.43 5.98 -1.48
CA LEU A 72 -3.90 5.88 -1.53
C LEU A 72 -4.57 6.80 -0.51
N MET A 73 -3.93 7.06 0.63
CA MET A 73 -4.42 8.06 1.58
C MET A 73 -4.29 9.48 1.02
N GLN A 74 -3.23 9.72 0.24
CA GLN A 74 -3.02 11.00 -0.42
C GLN A 74 -4.10 11.30 -1.46
N THR A 75 -4.51 10.30 -2.27
CA THR A 75 -5.63 10.47 -3.21
C THR A 75 -6.95 10.73 -2.48
N ALA A 76 -7.15 10.12 -1.31
CA ALA A 76 -8.30 10.41 -0.46
C ALA A 76 -8.30 11.87 0.04
N HIS A 77 -7.14 12.36 0.48
CA HIS A 77 -6.98 13.76 0.88
C HIS A 77 -7.23 14.73 -0.30
N ASP A 78 -6.88 14.32 -1.52
CA ASP A 78 -7.16 15.09 -2.75
C ASP A 78 -8.62 14.95 -3.24
N GLY A 79 -9.50 14.31 -2.46
CA GLY A 79 -10.95 14.27 -2.69
C GLY A 79 -11.48 13.01 -3.38
N SER A 80 -10.63 12.00 -3.64
CA SER A 80 -11.07 10.72 -4.19
C SER A 80 -11.70 9.84 -3.11
N LYS A 81 -12.72 9.05 -3.46
CA LYS A 81 -13.29 8.05 -2.54
C LYS A 81 -12.39 6.82 -2.50
N VAL A 82 -11.90 6.48 -1.31
CA VAL A 82 -11.03 5.30 -1.10
C VAL A 82 -11.67 4.42 -0.03
N ASN A 83 -11.76 3.12 -0.30
CA ASN A 83 -12.30 2.13 0.62
C ASN A 83 -11.20 1.11 0.98
N PHE A 84 -10.94 0.94 2.27
CA PHE A 84 -10.05 -0.09 2.78
C PHE A 84 -10.88 -1.21 3.39
N VAL A 85 -10.65 -2.44 2.92
CA VAL A 85 -11.28 -3.64 3.46
C VAL A 85 -10.19 -4.52 4.05
N PHE A 86 -10.32 -4.86 5.33
CA PHE A 86 -9.39 -5.72 6.02
C PHE A 86 -10.11 -7.03 6.35
N SER A 87 -9.57 -8.14 5.85
CA SER A 87 -9.97 -9.49 6.28
C SER A 87 -8.90 -10.04 7.20
N CYS A 88 -9.31 -10.58 8.34
CA CYS A 88 -8.44 -11.37 9.22
C CYS A 88 -8.51 -12.85 8.86
#